data_AF-A0A831X413-F1
#
_entry.id   AF-A0A831X413-F1
#
_cell.length_a   1.000
_cell.length_b   1.000
_cell.length_c   1.000
_cell.angle_alpha   90.00
_cell.angle_beta   90.00
_cell.angle_gamma   90.00
#
_symmetry.space_group_name_H-M   'P 1'
#
loop_
_entity.id
_entity.type
_entity.pdbx_description
1 polymer ?
#
loop_
_entity_poly.entity_id
_entity_poly.type
_entity_poly.pdbx_seq_one_letter_code
_entity_poly.pdbx_strand_id
1 'polypeptide(L)'
;MKMKDQTPTGSTQMPDLDSLLEKVRPFTMVPRESLLDLAHLVSAVLTCEIPGNFVECGVWRGGASFLMADLLRQAEVQDRKVWLFDSFEGLPSPEEIDGAEAILYTRNTNSPWYFDNCSASLEDVQRSATELGLAHYTEMVKGWFDQTLPDYRERIGPIAILRIDCDWHSSVRCCLDNLYDQVVDGGFIIFDDYYTFDGCAIAVHQFLGERRLAHRIENVIGEWDGAEYCQSALFRKGKPTWKWMRQLYRLTQDIAAIIPPGSSFILVDDGAFGIETAAGRRAIPFLERDGYYWGAPPDGSAAISELERLRQSGASFIIFGWPAFWWLDYYGDLRDYLNSKFRCLLCNDRLVVFDLR
;
A
#
# COMPACT_ATOMS: atom_id res chain seq x y z
N MET A 1 0.16 -35.18 23.70
CA MET A 1 -1.05 -34.33 23.54
C MET A 1 -0.93 -33.69 22.16
N LYS A 2 -1.76 -34.10 21.20
CA LYS A 2 -1.64 -33.72 19.78
C LYS A 2 -1.93 -32.23 19.62
N MET A 3 -0.99 -31.47 19.06
CA MET A 3 -1.27 -30.15 18.51
C MET A 3 -2.22 -30.34 17.33
N LYS A 4 -3.35 -29.64 17.35
CA LYS A 4 -4.27 -29.60 16.22
C LYS A 4 -3.65 -28.70 15.16
N ASP A 5 -3.40 -29.28 13.98
CA ASP A 5 -3.37 -28.54 12.72
C ASP A 5 -4.66 -27.73 12.62
N GLN A 6 -4.54 -26.40 12.66
CA GLN A 6 -5.52 -25.49 12.13
C GLN A 6 -4.88 -24.83 10.92
N THR A 7 -5.03 -25.46 9.76
CA THR A 7 -4.88 -24.80 8.48
C THR A 7 -5.92 -23.66 8.41
N PRO A 8 -5.54 -22.42 8.06
CA PRO A 8 -6.51 -21.36 7.81
C PRO A 8 -7.35 -21.75 6.59
N THR A 9 -8.64 -22.02 6.79
CA THR A 9 -9.60 -22.39 5.74
C THR A 9 -10.29 -21.17 5.11
N GLY A 10 -9.70 -19.98 5.22
CA GLY A 10 -10.20 -18.79 4.51
C GLY A 10 -9.54 -18.67 3.15
N SER A 11 -10.19 -19.12 2.09
CA SER A 11 -9.85 -18.61 0.74
C SER A 11 -10.31 -17.16 0.67
N THR A 12 -9.45 -16.23 1.10
CA THR A 12 -9.70 -14.80 1.00
C THR A 12 -9.64 -14.43 -0.48
N GLN A 13 -10.78 -14.51 -1.16
CA GLN A 13 -10.93 -13.92 -2.49
C GLN A 13 -10.58 -12.43 -2.32
N MET A 14 -9.59 -11.93 -3.07
CA MET A 14 -9.22 -10.52 -2.97
C MET A 14 -10.47 -9.67 -3.19
N PRO A 15 -10.72 -8.66 -2.35
CA PRO A 15 -11.88 -7.80 -2.50
C PRO A 15 -11.87 -7.17 -3.90
N ASP A 16 -13.05 -7.02 -4.50
CA ASP A 16 -13.23 -6.27 -5.74
C ASP A 16 -12.91 -4.80 -5.47
N LEU A 17 -11.64 -4.47 -5.64
CA LEU A 17 -11.09 -3.18 -5.26
C LEU A 17 -11.63 -2.07 -6.17
N ASP A 18 -11.93 -2.36 -7.43
CA ASP A 18 -12.52 -1.39 -8.34
C ASP A 18 -13.92 -1.00 -7.90
N SER A 19 -14.78 -1.97 -7.58
CA SER A 19 -16.11 -1.68 -7.04
C SER A 19 -16.04 -0.87 -5.75
N LEU A 20 -15.07 -1.17 -4.88
CA LEU A 20 -14.90 -0.47 -3.62
C LEU A 20 -14.43 0.98 -3.83
N LEU A 21 -13.48 1.21 -4.73
CA LEU A 21 -13.00 2.55 -5.08
C LEU A 21 -14.12 3.42 -5.66
N GLU A 22 -14.94 2.86 -6.55
CA GLU A 22 -16.11 3.56 -7.10
C GLU A 22 -17.13 3.91 -6.00
N LYS A 23 -17.34 3.01 -5.04
CA LYS A 23 -18.26 3.23 -3.91
C LYS A 23 -17.82 4.39 -3.01
N VAL A 24 -16.52 4.57 -2.77
CA VAL A 24 -16.00 5.64 -1.90
C VAL A 24 -15.70 6.94 -2.64
N ARG A 25 -15.63 6.91 -3.98
CA ARG A 25 -15.26 8.05 -4.83
C ARG A 25 -16.03 9.36 -4.54
N PRO A 26 -17.35 9.34 -4.27
CA PRO A 26 -18.09 10.58 -3.97
C PRO A 26 -17.68 11.29 -2.67
N PHE A 27 -16.92 10.61 -1.80
CA PHE A 27 -16.60 11.04 -0.44
C PHE A 27 -15.13 11.39 -0.24
N THR A 28 -14.31 11.40 -1.30
CA THR A 28 -12.88 11.70 -1.21
C THR A 28 -12.39 12.56 -2.36
N MET A 29 -11.33 13.33 -2.15
CA MET A 29 -10.56 14.05 -3.16
C MET A 29 -9.26 13.31 -3.51
N VAL A 30 -8.88 12.34 -2.69
CA VAL A 30 -7.67 11.52 -2.85
C VAL A 30 -7.70 10.82 -4.20
N PRO A 31 -6.63 10.88 -5.01
CA PRO A 31 -6.62 10.23 -6.32
C PRO A 31 -6.74 8.71 -6.21
N ARG A 32 -7.15 8.06 -7.31
CA ARG A 32 -7.44 6.62 -7.32
C ARG A 32 -6.21 5.80 -6.95
N GLU A 33 -5.02 6.20 -7.40
CA GLU A 33 -3.76 5.50 -7.19
C GLU A 33 -3.35 5.54 -5.71
N SER A 34 -3.54 6.68 -5.04
CA SER A 34 -3.34 6.80 -3.59
C SER A 34 -4.32 5.96 -2.78
N LEU A 35 -5.59 5.87 -3.21
CA LEU A 35 -6.56 4.97 -2.58
C LEU A 35 -6.23 3.48 -2.81
N LEU A 36 -5.77 3.11 -4.00
CA LEU A 36 -5.26 1.76 -4.29
C LEU A 36 -4.10 1.41 -3.36
N ASP A 37 -3.15 2.33 -3.19
CA ASP A 37 -2.02 2.13 -2.29
C ASP A 37 -2.45 2.04 -0.83
N LEU A 38 -3.42 2.85 -0.38
CA LEU A 38 -4.03 2.71 0.93
C LEU A 38 -4.65 1.32 1.12
N ALA A 39 -5.40 0.82 0.14
CA ALA A 39 -5.99 -0.52 0.20
C ALA A 39 -4.94 -1.63 0.25
N HIS A 40 -3.82 -1.48 -0.47
CA HIS A 40 -2.68 -2.40 -0.38
C HIS A 40 -2.02 -2.37 1.00
N LEU A 41 -1.89 -1.19 1.62
CA LEU A 41 -1.33 -1.07 2.98
C LEU A 41 -2.26 -1.70 4.02
N VAL A 42 -3.57 -1.48 3.92
CA VAL A 42 -4.57 -2.17 4.77
C VAL A 42 -4.44 -3.68 4.61
N SER A 43 -4.40 -4.17 3.37
CA SER A 43 -4.25 -5.60 3.10
C SER A 43 -2.95 -6.16 3.66
N ALA A 44 -1.84 -5.42 3.58
CA ALA A 44 -0.57 -5.79 4.16
C ALA A 44 -0.62 -5.84 5.70
N VAL A 45 -1.28 -4.86 6.34
CA VAL A 45 -1.51 -4.87 7.79
C VAL A 45 -2.28 -6.11 8.21
N LEU A 46 -3.38 -6.43 7.51
CA LEU A 46 -4.21 -7.59 7.83
C LEU A 46 -3.46 -8.91 7.62
N THR A 47 -2.75 -9.04 6.49
CA THR A 47 -2.00 -10.25 6.13
C THR A 47 -0.84 -10.51 7.09
N CYS A 48 -0.13 -9.45 7.50
CA CYS A 48 1.00 -9.54 8.42
C CYS A 48 0.57 -9.44 9.90
N GLU A 49 -0.73 -9.44 10.19
CA GLU A 49 -1.31 -9.34 11.54
C GLU A 49 -0.72 -8.17 12.35
N ILE A 50 -0.47 -7.03 11.71
CA ILE A 50 0.09 -5.86 12.38
C ILE A 50 -0.97 -5.31 13.34
N PRO A 51 -0.67 -5.25 14.66
CA PRO A 51 -1.67 -4.88 15.65
C PRO A 51 -1.96 -3.38 15.63
N GLY A 52 -3.19 -3.02 15.96
CA GLY A 52 -3.59 -1.63 16.17
C GLY A 52 -4.66 -1.12 15.21
N ASN A 53 -5.23 0.02 15.59
CA ASN A 53 -6.26 0.73 14.87
C ASN A 53 -5.72 1.47 13.65
N PHE A 54 -6.63 1.92 12.80
CA PHE A 54 -6.34 2.88 11.74
C PHE A 54 -6.78 4.26 12.20
N VAL A 55 -6.01 5.29 11.86
CA VAL A 55 -6.29 6.68 12.22
C VAL A 55 -6.09 7.55 10.98
N GLU A 56 -7.05 8.42 10.72
CA GLU A 56 -6.96 9.48 9.73
C GLU A 56 -7.15 10.84 10.42
N CYS A 57 -6.26 11.79 10.13
CA CYS A 57 -6.32 13.16 10.61
C CYS A 57 -6.53 14.09 9.41
N GLY A 58 -7.72 14.66 9.32
CA GLY A 58 -8.25 15.33 8.13
C GLY A 58 -8.93 14.32 7.21
N VAL A 59 -10.26 14.33 7.18
CA VAL A 59 -11.09 13.28 6.57
C VAL A 59 -12.01 13.82 5.48
N TRP A 60 -12.31 15.12 5.48
CA TRP A 60 -13.33 15.74 4.63
C TRP A 60 -14.65 14.95 4.71
N ARG A 61 -15.12 14.36 3.59
CA ARG A 61 -16.34 13.54 3.53
C ARG A 61 -16.13 12.08 3.93
N GLY A 62 -14.92 11.69 4.32
CA GLY A 62 -14.58 10.41 4.94
C GLY A 62 -14.20 9.28 3.97
N GLY A 63 -14.08 9.52 2.67
CA GLY A 63 -13.95 8.43 1.68
C GLY A 63 -12.71 7.54 1.83
N ALA A 64 -11.55 8.09 2.21
CA ALA A 64 -10.36 7.28 2.48
C ALA A 64 -10.51 6.46 3.77
N SER A 65 -11.09 7.04 4.84
CA SER A 65 -11.52 6.28 6.02
C SER A 65 -12.57 5.21 5.73
N PHE A 66 -13.54 5.48 4.85
CA PHE A 66 -14.57 4.50 4.46
C PHE A 66 -13.97 3.35 3.67
N LEU A 67 -12.95 3.59 2.84
CA LEU A 67 -12.19 2.53 2.19
C LEU A 67 -11.55 1.59 3.21
N MET A 68 -10.84 2.15 4.19
CA MET A 68 -10.23 1.37 5.27
C MET A 68 -11.29 0.58 6.06
N ALA A 69 -12.40 1.21 6.42
CA ALA A 69 -13.49 0.59 7.19
C ALA A 69 -14.18 -0.54 6.41
N ASP A 70 -14.41 -0.37 5.11
CA ASP A 70 -15.05 -1.39 4.28
C ASP A 70 -14.11 -2.60 4.06
N LEU A 71 -12.80 -2.38 3.96
CA LEU A 71 -11.82 -3.47 3.92
C LEU A 71 -11.80 -4.27 5.23
N LEU A 72 -11.89 -3.62 6.40
CA LEU A 72 -12.06 -4.30 7.69
C LEU A 72 -13.35 -5.12 7.72
N ARG A 73 -14.46 -4.54 7.23
CA ARG A 73 -15.76 -5.20 7.16
C ARG A 73 -15.74 -6.44 6.27
N GLN A 74 -15.14 -6.35 5.09
CA GLN A 74 -15.03 -7.47 4.15
C GLN A 74 -14.11 -8.58 4.67
N ALA A 75 -13.10 -8.22 5.46
CA ALA A 75 -12.23 -9.18 6.16
C ALA A 75 -12.82 -9.69 7.49
N GLU A 76 -14.04 -9.27 7.86
CA GLU A 76 -14.74 -9.61 9.11
C GLU A 76 -13.93 -9.28 10.40
N VAL A 77 -13.07 -8.27 10.34
CA VAL A 77 -12.19 -7.87 11.45
C VAL A 77 -12.94 -6.96 12.42
N GLN A 78 -13.17 -7.44 13.64
CA GLN A 78 -13.95 -6.72 14.67
C GLN A 78 -13.10 -6.12 15.81
N ASP A 79 -11.80 -6.41 15.84
CA ASP A 79 -10.91 -6.04 16.95
C ASP A 79 -10.19 -4.70 16.76
N ARG A 80 -10.50 -4.00 15.66
CA ARG A 80 -9.95 -2.67 15.33
C ARG A 80 -10.99 -1.80 14.64
N LYS A 81 -10.79 -0.50 14.72
CA LYS A 81 -11.60 0.56 14.09
C LYS A 81 -10.73 1.50 13.26
N VAL A 82 -11.41 2.29 12.44
CA VAL A 82 -10.89 3.50 11.81
C VAL A 82 -11.32 4.71 12.64
N TRP A 83 -10.35 5.48 13.13
CA TRP A 83 -10.58 6.71 13.86
C TRP A 83 -10.45 7.90 12.91
N LEU A 84 -11.49 8.74 12.88
CA LEU A 84 -11.61 9.90 12.00
C LEU A 84 -11.51 11.16 12.86
N PHE A 85 -10.37 11.85 12.82
CA PHE A 85 -10.18 13.15 13.48
C PHE A 85 -10.32 14.25 12.45
N ASP A 86 -11.23 15.20 12.69
CA ASP A 86 -11.44 16.35 11.82
C ASP A 86 -12.12 17.49 12.59
N SER A 87 -11.93 18.73 12.15
CA SER A 87 -12.70 19.86 12.66
C SER A 87 -14.19 19.74 12.28
N PHE A 88 -14.48 19.08 11.15
CA PHE A 88 -15.75 19.10 10.42
C PHE A 88 -16.21 20.52 10.07
N GLU A 89 -15.25 21.43 9.99
CA GLU A 89 -15.41 22.88 9.80
C GLU A 89 -14.41 23.43 8.76
N GLY A 90 -13.62 22.55 8.13
CA GLY A 90 -12.59 22.89 7.16
C GLY A 90 -11.23 23.21 7.78
N LEU A 91 -10.33 23.74 6.94
CA LEU A 91 -8.95 24.02 7.31
C LEU A 91 -8.81 25.34 8.10
N PRO A 92 -7.86 25.44 9.06
CA PRO A 92 -7.54 26.72 9.67
C PRO A 92 -6.78 27.60 8.66
N SER A 93 -6.59 28.88 8.96
CA SER A 93 -5.83 29.77 8.07
C SER A 93 -4.36 29.32 7.98
N PRO A 94 -3.77 29.24 6.77
CA PRO A 94 -2.37 28.88 6.61
C PRO A 94 -1.45 30.02 7.08
N GLU A 95 -0.24 29.64 7.44
CA GLU A 95 0.86 30.53 7.82
C GLU A 95 1.90 30.62 6.70
N GLU A 96 2.88 31.53 6.85
CA GLU A 96 3.96 31.70 5.86
C GLU A 96 4.76 30.40 5.64
N ILE A 97 4.88 29.56 6.68
CA ILE A 97 5.59 28.28 6.63
C ILE A 97 4.90 27.25 5.72
N ASP A 98 3.61 27.42 5.45
CA ASP A 98 2.83 26.49 4.61
C ASP A 98 3.07 26.69 3.11
N GLY A 99 3.73 27.79 2.74
CA GLY A 99 4.14 28.07 1.38
C GLY A 99 3.12 28.90 0.59
N ALA A 100 3.55 29.34 -0.60
CA ALA A 100 2.75 30.22 -1.44
C ALA A 100 1.46 29.55 -1.96
N GLU A 101 1.52 28.25 -2.25
CA GLU A 101 0.36 27.48 -2.75
C GLU A 101 -0.75 27.36 -1.69
N ALA A 102 -0.41 27.17 -0.42
CA ALA A 102 -1.37 27.16 0.69
C ALA A 102 -2.09 28.51 0.83
N ILE A 103 -1.33 29.61 0.75
CA ILE A 103 -1.87 30.98 0.78
C ILE A 103 -2.74 31.25 -0.45
N LEU A 104 -2.35 30.74 -1.62
CA LEU A 104 -3.12 30.90 -2.86
C LEU A 104 -4.44 30.13 -2.80
N TYR A 105 -4.43 28.89 -2.30
CA TYR A 105 -5.61 28.06 -2.11
C TYR A 105 -6.70 28.79 -1.32
N THR A 106 -6.35 29.34 -0.15
CA THR A 106 -7.32 30.05 0.71
C THR A 106 -7.83 31.38 0.13
N ARG A 107 -7.05 32.03 -0.74
CA ARG A 107 -7.44 33.29 -1.37
C ARG A 107 -8.26 33.11 -2.63
N ASN A 108 -8.07 32.01 -3.36
CA ASN A 108 -8.71 31.77 -4.64
C ASN A 108 -9.96 30.89 -4.49
N THR A 109 -10.98 31.41 -3.81
CA THR A 109 -12.23 30.68 -3.54
C THR A 109 -13.05 30.35 -4.79
N ASN A 110 -12.71 30.95 -5.94
CA ASN A 110 -13.32 30.66 -7.25
C ASN A 110 -12.60 29.54 -8.01
N SER A 111 -11.49 29.01 -7.47
CA SER A 111 -10.78 27.88 -8.05
C SER A 111 -11.70 26.65 -8.12
N PRO A 112 -11.68 25.86 -9.20
CA PRO A 112 -12.37 24.57 -9.24
C PRO A 112 -11.83 23.59 -8.18
N TRP A 113 -10.66 23.89 -7.59
CA TRP A 113 -9.98 23.08 -6.57
C TRP A 113 -10.20 23.59 -5.14
N TYR A 114 -11.06 24.59 -4.90
CA TYR A 114 -11.23 25.18 -3.56
C TYR A 114 -12.07 24.31 -2.59
N PHE A 115 -12.91 23.41 -3.11
CA PHE A 115 -13.72 22.44 -2.34
C PHE A 115 -14.34 22.96 -1.02
N ASP A 116 -14.79 24.21 -1.01
CA ASP A 116 -15.35 24.89 0.16
C ASP A 116 -14.47 24.78 1.43
N ASN A 117 -13.18 25.12 1.27
CA ASN A 117 -12.17 25.02 2.34
C ASN A 117 -12.05 23.61 2.93
N CYS A 118 -12.25 22.59 2.09
CA CYS A 118 -12.30 21.18 2.50
C CYS A 118 -13.28 20.92 3.65
N SER A 119 -14.38 21.67 3.74
CA SER A 119 -15.37 21.50 4.82
C SER A 119 -16.37 20.38 4.53
N ALA A 120 -16.76 19.67 5.58
CA ALA A 120 -17.84 18.68 5.58
C ALA A 120 -18.39 18.54 7.01
N SER A 121 -19.72 18.51 7.15
CA SER A 121 -20.32 18.41 8.49
C SER A 121 -20.19 17.00 9.08
N LEU A 122 -20.02 16.90 10.40
CA LEU A 122 -20.00 15.61 11.09
C LEU A 122 -21.26 14.78 10.81
N GLU A 123 -22.42 15.43 10.76
CA GLU A 123 -23.72 14.80 10.50
C GLU A 123 -23.76 14.14 9.12
N ASP A 124 -23.21 14.79 8.09
CA ASP A 124 -23.12 14.24 6.75
C ASP A 124 -22.22 13.00 6.69
N VAL A 125 -21.04 13.08 7.33
CA VAL A 125 -20.09 11.96 7.35
C VAL A 125 -20.66 10.77 8.14
N GLN A 126 -21.34 11.02 9.26
CA GLN A 126 -22.04 9.98 10.05
C GLN A 126 -23.18 9.32 9.25
N ARG A 127 -23.95 10.13 8.51
CA ARG A 127 -25.00 9.62 7.63
C ARG A 127 -24.41 8.73 6.55
N SER A 128 -23.36 9.17 5.85
CA SER A 128 -22.67 8.37 4.83
C SER A 128 -22.12 7.06 5.41
N ALA A 129 -21.48 7.09 6.58
CA ALA A 129 -21.01 5.87 7.24
C ALA A 129 -22.15 4.89 7.56
N THR A 130 -23.32 5.40 7.95
CA THR A 130 -24.51 4.59 8.24
C THR A 130 -25.08 3.97 6.96
N GLU A 131 -25.26 4.78 5.91
CA GLU A 131 -25.77 4.34 4.60
C GLU A 131 -24.86 3.28 3.95
N LEU A 132 -23.55 3.39 4.16
CA LEU A 132 -22.57 2.42 3.66
C LEU A 132 -22.42 1.16 4.54
N GLY A 133 -23.09 1.12 5.71
CA GLY A 133 -22.99 0.01 6.67
C GLY A 133 -21.66 -0.05 7.42
N LEU A 134 -20.98 1.09 7.56
CA LEU A 134 -19.62 1.21 8.11
C LEU A 134 -19.59 1.81 9.52
N ALA A 135 -20.72 2.28 10.07
CA ALA A 135 -20.78 2.93 11.37
C ALA A 135 -20.19 2.12 12.54
N HIS A 136 -20.19 0.79 12.46
CA HIS A 136 -19.57 -0.06 13.49
C HIS A 136 -18.03 -0.03 13.46
N TYR A 137 -17.46 0.20 12.27
CA TYR A 137 -16.02 0.17 12.02
C TYR A 137 -15.37 1.56 12.15
N THR A 138 -16.17 2.62 12.31
CA THR A 138 -15.69 3.99 12.40
C THR A 138 -15.90 4.56 13.79
N GLU A 139 -14.99 5.44 14.21
CA GLU A 139 -15.12 6.29 15.39
C GLU A 139 -14.72 7.71 14.99
N MET A 140 -15.68 8.65 15.04
CA MET A 140 -15.46 10.03 14.57
C MET A 140 -15.29 10.97 15.74
N VAL A 141 -14.26 11.82 15.69
CA VAL A 141 -13.92 12.78 16.73
C VAL A 141 -13.90 14.17 16.11
N LYS A 142 -14.89 14.99 16.49
CA LYS A 142 -15.01 16.38 16.05
C LYS A 142 -14.17 17.30 16.93
N GLY A 143 -13.35 18.13 16.30
CA GLY A 143 -12.64 19.25 16.91
C GLY A 143 -11.25 19.42 16.33
N TRP A 144 -10.58 20.51 16.72
CA TRP A 144 -9.20 20.78 16.32
C TRP A 144 -8.23 19.75 16.93
N PHE A 145 -7.16 19.40 16.22
CA PHE A 145 -6.25 18.32 16.63
C PHE A 145 -5.57 18.58 17.98
N ASP A 146 -5.20 19.83 18.25
CA ASP A 146 -4.58 20.27 19.50
C ASP A 146 -5.52 20.13 20.72
N GLN A 147 -6.83 20.11 20.48
CA GLN A 147 -7.86 19.91 21.49
C GLN A 147 -8.31 18.45 21.62
N THR A 148 -8.21 17.66 20.55
CA THR A 148 -8.81 16.32 20.48
C THR A 148 -7.78 15.20 20.63
N LEU A 149 -6.62 15.27 19.97
CA LEU A 149 -5.64 14.18 19.99
C LEU A 149 -5.12 13.86 21.40
N PRO A 150 -4.79 14.85 22.27
CA PRO A 150 -4.32 14.57 23.63
C PRO A 150 -5.32 13.78 24.48
N ASP A 151 -6.62 14.02 24.29
CA ASP A 151 -7.71 13.43 25.07
C ASP A 151 -8.07 12.02 24.60
N TYR A 152 -7.86 11.74 23.31
CA TYR A 152 -8.30 10.49 22.70
C TYR A 152 -7.17 9.47 22.50
N ARG A 153 -5.91 9.88 22.51
CA ARG A 153 -4.75 8.98 22.28
C ARG A 153 -4.84 7.67 23.09
N GLU A 154 -5.17 7.73 24.37
CA GLU A 154 -5.27 6.51 25.21
C GLU A 154 -6.38 5.57 24.74
N ARG A 155 -7.51 6.11 24.25
CA ARG A 155 -8.63 5.33 23.71
C ARG A 155 -8.33 4.74 22.34
N ILE A 156 -7.53 5.43 21.52
CA ILE A 156 -7.05 4.91 20.24
C ILE A 156 -6.18 3.66 20.47
N GLY A 157 -5.32 3.67 21.48
CA GLY A 157 -4.39 2.57 21.72
C GLY A 157 -3.34 2.43 20.60
N PRO A 158 -2.83 1.22 20.32
CA PRO A 158 -1.84 0.99 19.27
C PRO A 158 -2.39 1.34 17.87
N ILE A 159 -1.53 1.88 17.00
CA ILE A 159 -1.89 2.31 15.64
C ILE A 159 -1.10 1.51 14.61
N ALA A 160 -1.79 0.88 13.65
CA ALA A 160 -1.16 0.16 12.54
C ALA A 160 -1.02 1.04 11.28
N ILE A 161 -1.96 1.97 11.05
CA ILE A 161 -1.92 2.95 9.97
C ILE A 161 -2.29 4.31 10.54
N LEU A 162 -1.41 5.29 10.39
CA LEU A 162 -1.65 6.70 10.64
C LEU A 162 -1.60 7.45 9.31
N ARG A 163 -2.74 7.91 8.82
CA ARG A 163 -2.85 8.77 7.64
C ARG A 163 -3.03 10.22 8.08
N ILE A 164 -2.11 11.08 7.68
CA ILE A 164 -2.10 12.51 7.97
C ILE A 164 -2.39 13.24 6.66
N ASP A 165 -3.56 13.86 6.58
CA ASP A 165 -4.13 14.49 5.39
C ASP A 165 -4.79 15.81 5.81
N CYS A 166 -3.97 16.72 6.34
CA CYS A 166 -4.42 17.94 7.01
C CYS A 166 -3.60 19.18 6.62
N ASP A 167 -2.92 19.08 5.47
CA ASP A 167 -2.26 20.14 4.69
C ASP A 167 -1.14 20.94 5.41
N TRP A 168 -1.48 21.63 6.49
CA TRP A 168 -0.64 22.65 7.11
C TRP A 168 0.38 22.07 8.08
N HIS A 169 1.50 22.79 8.18
CA HIS A 169 2.62 22.51 9.07
C HIS A 169 2.16 22.24 10.50
N SER A 170 1.35 23.15 11.06
CA SER A 170 0.91 23.07 12.46
C SER A 170 0.00 21.85 12.71
N SER A 171 -0.89 21.53 11.77
CA SER A 171 -1.73 20.34 11.80
C SER A 171 -0.92 19.05 11.72
N VAL A 172 0.01 18.96 10.75
CA VAL A 172 0.89 17.80 10.56
C VAL A 172 1.78 17.59 11.79
N ARG A 173 2.36 18.66 12.34
CA ARG A 173 3.15 18.60 13.58
C ARG A 173 2.31 18.10 14.74
N CYS A 174 1.11 18.66 14.94
CA CYS A 174 0.22 18.25 16.03
C CYS A 174 -0.10 16.75 15.96
N CYS A 175 -0.39 16.23 14.76
CA CYS A 175 -0.65 14.81 14.53
C CYS A 175 0.56 13.94 14.87
N LEU A 176 1.75 14.30 14.36
CA LEU A 176 2.99 13.57 14.62
C LEU A 176 3.37 13.58 16.11
N ASP A 177 3.31 14.75 16.75
CA ASP A 177 3.70 14.92 18.15
C ASP A 177 2.77 14.15 19.10
N ASN A 178 1.51 13.94 18.74
CA ASN A 178 0.56 13.20 19.57
C ASN A 178 0.47 11.69 19.26
N LEU A 179 0.56 11.29 17.99
CA LEU A 179 0.19 9.93 17.56
C LEU A 179 1.38 9.06 17.14
N TYR A 180 2.52 9.64 16.76
CA TYR A 180 3.65 8.88 16.24
C TYR A 180 4.09 7.76 17.20
N ASP A 181 4.13 8.02 18.50
CA ASP A 181 4.61 7.05 19.48
C ASP A 181 3.68 5.85 19.64
N GLN A 182 2.39 5.99 19.30
CA GLN A 182 1.41 4.91 19.32
C GLN A 182 1.42 4.05 18.06
N VAL A 183 2.01 4.55 16.97
CA VAL A 183 2.25 3.73 15.78
C VAL A 183 3.15 2.57 16.18
N VAL A 184 2.73 1.34 15.90
CA VAL A 184 3.49 0.14 16.27
C VAL A 184 4.70 -0.05 15.35
N ASP A 185 5.68 -0.83 15.80
CA ASP A 185 6.73 -1.29 14.90
C ASP A 185 6.13 -2.10 13.75
N GLY A 186 6.50 -1.74 12.53
CA GLY A 186 5.92 -2.24 11.30
C GLY A 186 4.68 -1.46 10.82
N GLY A 187 4.15 -0.52 11.60
CA GLY A 187 3.03 0.34 11.20
C GLY A 187 3.41 1.38 10.15
N PHE A 188 2.40 1.93 9.48
CA PHE A 188 2.54 2.89 8.38
C PHE A 188 2.16 4.30 8.83
N ILE A 189 2.93 5.29 8.38
CA ILE A 189 2.59 6.71 8.48
C ILE A 189 2.57 7.28 7.08
N ILE A 190 1.44 7.85 6.68
CA ILE A 190 1.17 8.39 5.34
C ILE A 190 0.96 9.90 5.47
N PHE A 191 1.51 10.67 4.54
CA PHE A 191 1.38 12.12 4.42
C PHE A 191 0.84 12.42 3.03
N ASP A 192 -0.43 12.82 2.94
CA ASP A 192 -1.07 13.02 1.63
C ASP A 192 -0.42 14.21 0.92
N ASP A 193 -0.34 15.37 1.58
CA ASP A 193 0.09 16.61 0.94
C ASP A 193 1.60 16.87 0.92
N TYR A 194 2.42 15.85 1.13
CA TYR A 194 3.87 16.00 1.26
C TYR A 194 4.52 16.67 0.04
N TYR A 195 3.98 16.44 -1.16
CA TYR A 195 4.46 17.06 -2.40
C TYR A 195 3.65 18.29 -2.83
N THR A 196 2.57 18.60 -2.13
CA THR A 196 1.62 19.67 -2.47
C THR A 196 1.90 20.95 -1.68
N PHE A 197 2.00 20.85 -0.34
CA PHE A 197 2.14 22.00 0.55
C PHE A 197 3.47 21.96 1.30
N ASP A 198 4.23 23.06 1.23
CA ASP A 198 5.56 23.17 1.83
C ASP A 198 5.52 22.88 3.35
N GLY A 199 4.46 23.35 4.01
CA GLY A 199 4.25 23.14 5.45
C GLY A 199 4.24 21.68 5.86
N CYS A 200 3.62 20.80 5.06
CA CYS A 200 3.58 19.36 5.30
C CYS A 200 5.00 18.77 5.25
N ALA A 201 5.76 19.02 4.18
CA ALA A 201 7.14 18.53 4.05
C ALA A 201 8.06 19.07 5.16
N ILE A 202 7.97 20.36 5.48
CA ILE A 202 8.75 21.00 6.54
C ILE A 202 8.45 20.36 7.90
N ALA A 203 7.17 20.13 8.23
CA ALA A 203 6.75 19.50 9.49
C ALA A 203 7.34 18.10 9.64
N VAL A 204 7.27 17.28 8.58
CA VAL A 204 7.83 15.92 8.56
C VAL A 204 9.34 15.94 8.78
N HIS A 205 10.06 16.78 8.05
CA HIS A 205 11.51 16.86 8.16
C HIS A 205 11.98 17.37 9.53
N GLN A 206 11.30 18.38 10.09
CA GLN A 206 11.58 18.87 11.44
C GLN A 206 11.36 17.77 12.47
N PHE A 207 10.23 17.06 12.41
CA PHE A 207 9.91 15.99 13.36
C PHE A 207 10.95 14.87 13.32
N LEU A 208 11.29 14.38 12.12
CA LEU A 208 12.30 13.34 11.94
C LEU A 208 13.69 13.81 12.42
N GLY A 209 14.07 15.06 12.10
CA GLY A 209 15.36 15.63 12.49
C GLY A 209 15.50 15.82 14.00
N GLU A 210 14.49 16.43 14.64
CA GLU A 210 14.44 16.66 16.09
C GLU A 210 14.53 15.36 16.88
N ARG A 211 13.81 14.33 16.42
CA ARG A 211 13.81 13.01 17.05
C ARG A 211 14.94 12.08 16.59
N ARG A 212 15.80 12.54 15.67
CA ARG A 212 16.92 11.77 15.07
C ARG A 212 16.47 10.43 14.49
N LEU A 213 15.33 10.44 13.80
CA LEU A 213 14.73 9.26 13.21
C LEU A 213 15.24 9.05 11.79
N ALA A 214 15.75 7.86 11.49
CA ALA A 214 16.30 7.51 10.19
C ALA A 214 15.25 6.92 9.22
N HIS A 215 13.97 7.26 9.39
CA HIS A 215 12.91 6.72 8.55
C HIS A 215 13.14 7.09 7.08
N ARG A 216 12.97 6.12 6.18
CA ARG A 216 13.07 6.34 4.74
C ARG A 216 11.70 6.76 4.24
N ILE A 217 11.63 7.97 3.67
CA ILE A 217 10.43 8.48 3.02
C ILE A 217 10.35 7.81 1.65
N GLU A 218 9.22 7.15 1.41
CA GLU A 218 8.85 6.52 0.15
C GLU A 218 7.76 7.34 -0.52
N ASN A 219 7.82 7.43 -1.84
CA ASN A 219 6.86 8.17 -2.64
C ASN A 219 5.78 7.20 -3.14
N VAL A 220 4.54 7.67 -3.19
CA VAL A 220 3.47 7.04 -3.97
C VAL A 220 3.41 7.75 -5.31
N ILE A 221 3.71 7.02 -6.37
CA ILE A 221 3.61 7.53 -7.75
C ILE A 221 2.19 7.26 -8.22
N GLY A 222 1.51 8.30 -8.68
CA GLY A 222 0.28 8.15 -9.44
C GLY A 222 0.40 8.82 -10.80
N GLU A 223 -0.69 8.79 -11.56
CA GLU A 223 -0.77 9.35 -12.90
C GLU A 223 -1.81 10.47 -12.92
N TRP A 224 -1.45 11.62 -13.47
CA TRP A 224 -2.36 12.74 -13.69
C TRP A 224 -2.15 13.30 -15.09
N ASP A 225 -3.22 13.34 -15.88
CA ASP A 225 -3.21 13.82 -17.28
C ASP A 225 -2.13 13.16 -18.16
N GLY A 226 -1.89 11.86 -17.95
CA GLY A 226 -0.89 11.09 -18.71
C GLY A 226 0.56 11.30 -18.26
N ALA A 227 0.80 12.00 -17.15
CA ALA A 227 2.12 12.18 -16.56
C ALA A 227 2.21 11.56 -15.15
N GLU A 228 3.33 10.91 -14.85
CA GLU A 228 3.63 10.45 -13.50
C GLU A 228 3.90 11.63 -12.56
N TYR A 229 3.26 11.62 -11.39
CA TYR A 229 3.46 12.61 -10.33
C TYR A 229 3.47 11.93 -8.96
N CYS A 230 4.27 12.45 -8.02
CA CYS A 230 4.31 11.95 -6.65
C CYS A 230 3.12 12.51 -5.88
N GLN A 231 2.13 11.66 -5.59
CA GLN A 231 0.87 12.11 -4.97
C GLN A 231 1.00 12.26 -3.46
N SER A 232 1.66 11.31 -2.79
CA SER A 232 1.81 11.30 -1.35
C SER A 232 3.15 10.69 -0.94
N ALA A 233 3.51 10.88 0.32
CA ALA A 233 4.68 10.26 0.93
C ALA A 233 4.27 9.34 2.07
N LEU A 234 5.05 8.30 2.32
CA LEU A 234 4.88 7.46 3.50
C LEU A 234 6.22 7.05 4.06
N PHE A 235 6.23 6.69 5.34
CA PHE A 235 7.28 5.85 5.87
C PHE A 235 6.70 4.79 6.79
N ARG A 236 7.41 3.68 6.92
CA ARG A 236 7.09 2.62 7.86
C ARG A 236 7.88 2.84 9.15
N LYS A 237 7.21 2.79 10.30
CA LYS A 237 7.91 2.83 11.59
C LYS A 237 8.57 1.49 11.83
N GLY A 238 9.89 1.45 12.05
CA GLY A 238 10.64 0.21 12.28
C GLY A 238 11.43 -0.27 11.05
N LYS A 239 11.78 -1.56 11.01
CA LYS A 239 12.93 -2.13 10.24
C LYS A 239 13.06 -1.65 8.77
N PRO A 240 14.30 -1.38 8.29
CA PRO A 240 14.63 -0.95 6.92
C PRO A 240 14.35 -1.96 5.78
N THR A 241 13.87 -3.17 6.07
CA THR A 241 13.65 -4.25 5.09
C THR A 241 12.26 -4.22 4.42
N TRP A 242 11.45 -3.18 4.62
CA TRP A 242 10.07 -3.11 4.12
C TRP A 242 9.93 -3.04 2.60
N LYS A 243 10.78 -2.28 1.90
CA LYS A 243 10.74 -2.21 0.43
C LYS A 243 10.70 -3.62 -0.19
N TRP A 244 11.50 -4.52 0.37
CA TRP A 244 11.53 -5.94 0.00
C TRP A 244 10.17 -6.63 0.24
N MET A 245 9.58 -6.50 1.44
CA MET A 245 8.29 -7.11 1.78
C MET A 245 7.12 -6.54 0.96
N ARG A 246 7.08 -5.23 0.69
CA ARG A 246 6.06 -4.59 -0.18
C ARG A 246 6.19 -5.09 -1.61
N GLN A 247 7.41 -5.16 -2.13
CA GLN A 247 7.68 -5.73 -3.45
C GLN A 247 7.26 -7.19 -3.51
N LEU A 248 7.55 -8.00 -2.47
CA LEU A 248 7.08 -9.38 -2.36
C LEU A 248 5.54 -9.50 -2.36
N TYR A 249 4.84 -8.63 -1.62
CA TYR A 249 3.38 -8.62 -1.57
C TYR A 249 2.77 -8.29 -2.94
N ARG A 250 3.21 -7.20 -3.57
CA ARG A 250 2.75 -6.80 -4.91
C ARG A 250 3.08 -7.85 -5.96
N LEU A 251 4.26 -8.45 -5.88
CA LEU A 251 4.66 -9.58 -6.71
C LEU A 251 3.69 -10.76 -6.55
N THR A 252 3.29 -11.07 -5.32
CA THR A 252 2.33 -12.16 -5.04
C THR A 252 0.97 -11.87 -5.67
N GLN A 253 0.53 -10.60 -5.69
CA GLN A 253 -0.70 -10.18 -6.37
C GLN A 253 -0.57 -10.24 -7.90
N ASP A 254 0.55 -9.79 -8.48
CA ASP A 254 0.82 -9.88 -9.91
C ASP A 254 0.77 -11.35 -10.38
N ILE A 255 1.39 -12.27 -9.62
CA ILE A 255 1.31 -13.73 -9.86
C ILE A 255 -0.14 -14.20 -9.77
N ALA A 256 -0.89 -13.76 -8.77
CA ALA A 256 -2.27 -14.17 -8.58
C ALA A 256 -3.21 -13.73 -9.71
N ALA A 257 -2.97 -12.54 -10.28
CA ALA A 257 -3.75 -11.99 -11.37
C ALA A 257 -3.48 -12.67 -12.71
N ILE A 258 -2.23 -13.09 -12.96
CA ILE A 258 -1.80 -13.58 -14.28
C ILE A 258 -1.84 -15.11 -14.37
N ILE A 259 -1.38 -15.79 -13.31
CA ILE A 259 -1.22 -17.24 -13.32
C ILE A 259 -2.52 -17.89 -12.86
N PRO A 260 -3.17 -18.77 -13.63
CA PRO A 260 -4.40 -19.42 -13.17
C PRO A 260 -4.17 -20.32 -11.95
N PRO A 261 -5.13 -20.43 -11.01
CA PRO A 261 -5.07 -21.39 -9.92
C PRO A 261 -4.81 -22.82 -10.43
N GLY A 262 -4.01 -23.60 -9.68
CA GLY A 262 -3.65 -24.98 -10.03
C GLY A 262 -2.57 -25.11 -11.13
N SER A 263 -2.14 -24.00 -11.75
CA SER A 263 -1.01 -24.01 -12.68
C SER A 263 0.33 -24.11 -11.93
N SER A 264 1.36 -24.56 -12.65
CA SER A 264 2.75 -24.53 -12.18
C SER A 264 3.59 -23.58 -13.03
N PHE A 265 4.57 -22.94 -12.40
CA PHE A 265 5.46 -22.00 -13.05
C PHE A 265 6.89 -22.17 -12.58
N ILE A 266 7.84 -21.88 -13.47
CA ILE A 266 9.26 -21.79 -13.18
C ILE A 266 9.52 -20.43 -12.55
N LEU A 267 10.21 -20.39 -11.40
CA LEU A 267 10.57 -19.18 -10.69
C LEU A 267 12.08 -18.97 -10.76
N VAL A 268 12.48 -17.86 -11.39
CA VAL A 268 13.84 -17.38 -11.46
C VAL A 268 13.97 -16.17 -10.53
N ASP A 269 14.52 -16.39 -9.34
CA ASP A 269 14.60 -15.39 -8.27
C ASP A 269 15.90 -15.48 -7.45
N ASP A 270 16.88 -16.25 -7.92
CA ASP A 270 18.11 -16.61 -7.18
C ASP A 270 17.86 -17.24 -5.80
N GLY A 271 16.70 -17.88 -5.60
CA GLY A 271 16.28 -18.42 -4.31
C GLY A 271 15.96 -17.34 -3.28
N ALA A 272 15.75 -16.09 -3.72
CA ALA A 272 15.51 -14.97 -2.83
C ALA A 272 14.08 -14.92 -2.29
N PHE A 273 13.12 -15.56 -2.97
CA PHE A 273 11.72 -15.59 -2.56
C PHE A 273 11.40 -16.90 -1.80
N GLY A 274 10.57 -16.79 -0.76
CA GLY A 274 10.04 -17.95 -0.05
C GLY A 274 8.84 -18.58 -0.79
N ILE A 275 8.46 -19.81 -0.42
CA ILE A 275 7.36 -20.59 -1.02
C ILE A 275 6.01 -19.82 -1.00
N GLU A 276 5.83 -18.93 -0.03
CA GLU A 276 4.60 -18.15 0.16
C GLU A 276 4.28 -17.19 -0.99
N THR A 277 5.28 -16.79 -1.79
CA THR A 277 5.10 -15.87 -2.93
C THR A 277 4.37 -16.50 -4.11
N ALA A 278 4.22 -17.83 -4.11
CA ALA A 278 3.56 -18.55 -5.18
C ALA A 278 2.03 -18.38 -5.21
N ALA A 279 1.44 -17.63 -4.25
CA ALA A 279 0.01 -17.37 -4.18
C ALA A 279 -0.84 -18.66 -4.28
N GLY A 280 -0.40 -19.76 -3.65
CA GLY A 280 -1.07 -21.07 -3.71
C GLY A 280 -0.92 -21.85 -5.03
N ARG A 281 -0.07 -21.39 -5.96
CA ARG A 281 0.35 -22.14 -7.17
C ARG A 281 1.64 -22.92 -6.89
N ARG A 282 1.99 -23.85 -7.79
CA ARG A 282 3.25 -24.61 -7.67
C ARG A 282 4.39 -23.85 -8.34
N ALA A 283 5.24 -23.19 -7.54
CA ALA A 283 6.51 -22.63 -8.00
C ALA A 283 7.59 -23.71 -8.08
N ILE A 284 8.37 -23.70 -9.16
CA ILE A 284 9.49 -24.61 -9.40
C ILE A 284 10.76 -23.74 -9.48
N PRO A 285 11.77 -23.91 -8.61
CA PRO A 285 13.00 -23.11 -8.66
C PRO A 285 13.75 -23.27 -9.98
N PHE A 286 14.59 -22.31 -10.35
CA PHE A 286 15.39 -22.38 -11.58
C PHE A 286 16.83 -21.92 -11.35
N LEU A 287 17.86 -22.76 -11.49
CA LEU A 287 17.86 -24.19 -11.85
C LEU A 287 17.31 -25.08 -10.73
N GLU A 288 16.64 -26.17 -11.09
CA GLU A 288 16.02 -27.09 -10.12
C GLU A 288 16.85 -28.37 -9.94
N ARG A 289 17.08 -28.76 -8.69
CA ARG A 289 17.54 -30.11 -8.33
C ARG A 289 16.87 -30.60 -7.05
N ASP A 290 16.14 -31.71 -7.15
CA ASP A 290 15.41 -32.34 -6.04
C ASP A 290 14.40 -31.40 -5.33
N GLY A 291 13.83 -30.45 -6.09
CA GLY A 291 12.89 -29.44 -5.63
C GLY A 291 13.53 -28.16 -5.10
N TYR A 292 14.86 -28.04 -5.13
CA TYR A 292 15.61 -26.90 -4.60
C TYR A 292 16.33 -26.13 -5.70
N TYR A 293 16.57 -24.83 -5.45
CA TYR A 293 17.43 -24.02 -6.30
C TYR A 293 18.87 -24.56 -6.28
N TRP A 294 19.45 -24.74 -7.47
CA TRP A 294 20.76 -25.37 -7.68
C TRP A 294 21.81 -24.42 -8.27
N GLY A 295 21.60 -23.11 -8.13
CA GLY A 295 22.51 -22.07 -8.63
C GLY A 295 22.26 -21.69 -10.09
N ALA A 296 23.12 -20.82 -10.60
CA ALA A 296 23.03 -20.30 -11.96
C ALA A 296 23.62 -21.28 -13.00
N PRO A 297 23.05 -21.35 -14.23
CA PRO A 297 23.58 -22.18 -15.29
C PRO A 297 24.94 -21.69 -15.78
N PRO A 298 25.78 -22.61 -16.30
CA PRO A 298 27.10 -22.23 -16.82
C PRO A 298 27.02 -21.30 -18.04
N ASP A 299 25.96 -21.41 -18.84
CA ASP A 299 25.74 -20.62 -20.06
C ASP A 299 24.24 -20.58 -20.44
N GLY A 300 23.91 -19.79 -21.49
CA GLY A 300 22.54 -19.65 -21.99
C GLY A 300 21.96 -20.94 -22.59
N SER A 301 22.81 -21.81 -23.16
CA SER A 301 22.36 -23.08 -23.73
C SER A 301 21.89 -24.06 -22.65
N ALA A 302 22.60 -24.11 -21.53
CA ALA A 302 22.21 -24.87 -20.35
C ALA A 302 20.92 -24.31 -19.74
N ALA A 303 20.76 -22.99 -19.68
CA ALA A 303 19.53 -22.35 -19.22
C ALA A 303 18.31 -22.73 -20.09
N ILE A 304 18.45 -22.66 -21.42
CA ILE A 304 17.39 -23.04 -22.36
C ILE A 304 17.04 -24.54 -22.24
N SER A 305 18.06 -25.38 -22.07
CA SER A 305 17.85 -26.83 -21.91
C SER A 305 17.05 -27.14 -20.65
N GLU A 306 17.35 -26.47 -19.53
CA GLU A 306 16.59 -26.65 -18.29
C GLU A 306 15.17 -26.09 -18.40
N LEU A 307 15.01 -24.92 -19.02
CA LEU A 307 13.69 -24.33 -19.30
C LEU A 307 12.80 -25.34 -20.03
N GLU A 308 13.30 -25.94 -21.11
CA GLU A 308 12.55 -26.94 -21.88
C GLU A 308 12.27 -28.22 -21.09
N ARG A 309 13.22 -28.68 -20.26
CA ARG A 309 13.00 -29.84 -19.38
C ARG A 309 11.85 -29.60 -18.41
N LEU A 310 11.83 -28.44 -17.75
CA LEU A 310 10.79 -28.07 -16.78
C LEU A 310 9.44 -27.83 -17.45
N ARG A 311 9.44 -27.21 -18.64
CA ARG A 311 8.25 -27.04 -19.48
C ARG A 311 7.63 -28.38 -19.86
N GLN A 312 8.45 -29.32 -20.35
CA GLN A 312 8.01 -30.68 -20.68
C GLN A 312 7.53 -31.47 -19.44
N SER A 313 8.00 -31.08 -18.25
CA SER A 313 7.56 -31.63 -16.97
C SER A 313 6.27 -31.01 -16.42
N GLY A 314 5.65 -30.07 -17.15
CA GLY A 314 4.33 -29.52 -16.86
C GLY A 314 4.32 -28.05 -16.40
N ALA A 315 5.46 -27.36 -16.39
CA ALA A 315 5.49 -25.93 -16.13
C ALA A 315 4.84 -25.16 -17.28
N SER A 316 3.82 -24.37 -16.96
CA SER A 316 3.04 -23.61 -17.96
C SER A 316 3.50 -22.17 -18.12
N PHE A 317 4.33 -21.67 -17.21
CA PHE A 317 4.83 -20.29 -17.20
C PHE A 317 6.26 -20.25 -16.68
N ILE A 318 6.99 -19.19 -17.01
CA ILE A 318 8.24 -18.80 -16.34
C ILE A 318 8.13 -17.36 -15.86
N ILE A 319 8.63 -17.12 -14.65
CA ILE A 319 8.59 -15.84 -13.95
C ILE A 319 10.01 -15.48 -13.52
N PHE A 320 10.49 -14.33 -13.95
CA PHE A 320 11.71 -13.72 -13.42
C PHE A 320 11.30 -12.68 -12.37
N GLY A 321 11.82 -12.82 -11.16
CA GLY A 321 11.71 -11.81 -10.10
C GLY A 321 12.78 -10.74 -10.21
N TRP A 322 12.51 -9.54 -9.67
CA TRP A 322 13.46 -8.42 -9.71
C TRP A 322 14.90 -8.73 -9.24
N PRO A 323 15.16 -9.62 -8.25
CA PRO A 323 16.53 -9.95 -7.87
C PRO A 323 17.30 -10.63 -8.99
N ALA A 324 16.59 -11.29 -9.91
CA ALA A 324 17.13 -12.11 -10.99
C ALA A 324 16.94 -11.51 -12.39
N PHE A 325 16.55 -10.24 -12.52
CA PHE A 325 16.44 -9.58 -13.84
C PHE A 325 17.75 -9.60 -14.62
N TRP A 326 18.89 -9.61 -13.91
CA TRP A 326 20.22 -9.73 -14.51
C TRP A 326 20.39 -11.01 -15.35
N TRP A 327 19.58 -12.06 -15.13
CA TRP A 327 19.61 -13.27 -15.96
C TRP A 327 19.27 -12.96 -17.43
N LEU A 328 18.32 -12.06 -17.68
CA LEU A 328 17.90 -11.71 -19.04
C LEU A 328 18.97 -10.87 -19.77
N ASP A 329 19.81 -10.15 -19.03
CA ASP A 329 20.92 -9.39 -19.59
C ASP A 329 22.16 -10.27 -19.79
N TYR A 330 22.48 -11.10 -18.81
CA TYR A 330 23.66 -11.95 -18.82
C TYR A 330 23.53 -13.14 -19.77
N TYR A 331 22.37 -13.82 -19.78
CA TYR A 331 22.08 -14.93 -20.68
C TYR A 331 21.28 -14.45 -21.90
N GLY A 332 21.92 -13.66 -22.76
CA GLY A 332 21.29 -13.08 -23.95
C GLY A 332 20.57 -14.12 -24.84
N ASP A 333 21.18 -15.30 -25.01
CA ASP A 333 20.57 -16.39 -25.77
C ASP A 333 19.24 -16.88 -25.17
N LEU A 334 19.14 -16.95 -23.82
CA LEU A 334 17.90 -17.31 -23.13
C LEU A 334 16.83 -16.26 -23.35
N ARG A 335 17.18 -14.97 -23.21
CA ARG A 335 16.25 -13.87 -23.45
C ARG A 335 15.73 -13.89 -24.89
N ASP A 336 16.62 -14.06 -25.86
CA ASP A 336 16.26 -14.06 -27.27
C ASP A 336 15.42 -15.31 -27.63
N TYR A 337 15.71 -16.46 -27.02
CA TYR A 337 14.88 -17.66 -27.09
C TYR A 337 13.48 -17.42 -26.54
N LEU A 338 13.36 -16.86 -25.33
CA LEU A 338 12.07 -16.57 -24.70
C LEU A 338 11.22 -15.63 -25.56
N ASN A 339 11.81 -14.52 -26.00
CA ASN A 339 11.12 -13.51 -26.81
C ASN A 339 10.71 -14.01 -28.21
N SER A 340 11.45 -14.97 -28.78
CA SER A 340 11.12 -15.53 -30.09
C SER A 340 10.11 -16.67 -30.04
N LYS A 341 9.95 -17.34 -28.90
CA LYS A 341 9.12 -18.54 -28.75
C LYS A 341 7.85 -18.35 -27.94
N PHE A 342 7.85 -17.42 -26.98
CA PHE A 342 6.80 -17.33 -25.98
C PHE A 342 6.25 -15.91 -25.88
N ARG A 343 4.97 -15.82 -25.49
CA ARG A 343 4.31 -14.52 -25.28
C ARG A 343 4.68 -13.98 -23.90
N CYS A 344 5.24 -12.78 -23.85
CA CYS A 344 5.39 -12.02 -22.60
C CYS A 344 4.01 -11.52 -22.14
N LEU A 345 3.59 -11.90 -20.94
CA LEU A 345 2.30 -11.51 -20.35
C LEU A 345 2.42 -10.26 -19.48
N LEU A 346 3.56 -10.07 -18.83
CA LEU A 346 3.84 -8.95 -17.94
C LEU A 346 5.34 -8.65 -17.97
N CYS A 347 5.67 -7.36 -18.02
CA CYS A 347 7.02 -6.86 -17.81
C CYS A 347 6.88 -5.56 -17.00
N ASN A 348 7.28 -5.58 -15.74
CA ASN A 348 7.27 -4.41 -14.86
C ASN A 348 8.53 -4.41 -13.96
N ASP A 349 8.59 -3.50 -13.00
CA ASP A 349 9.71 -3.35 -12.07
C ASP A 349 9.88 -4.50 -11.05
N ARG A 350 8.94 -5.46 -11.02
CA ARG A 350 8.89 -6.58 -10.06
C ARG A 350 9.05 -7.94 -10.74
N LEU A 351 8.39 -8.12 -11.89
CA LEU A 351 8.26 -9.39 -12.60
C LEU A 351 8.41 -9.25 -14.13
N VAL A 352 8.99 -10.28 -14.73
CA VAL A 352 8.83 -10.59 -16.16
C VAL A 352 8.23 -11.99 -16.29
N VAL A 353 7.09 -12.10 -16.98
CA VAL A 353 6.28 -13.34 -17.05
C VAL A 353 6.10 -13.76 -18.51
N PHE A 354 6.43 -15.02 -18.84
CA PHE A 354 6.17 -15.62 -20.14
C PHE A 354 5.20 -16.81 -20.05
N ASP A 355 4.30 -16.92 -21.03
CA ASP A 355 3.41 -18.07 -21.23
C ASP A 355 4.13 -19.17 -22.03
N LEU A 356 4.31 -20.36 -21.44
CA LEU A 356 5.06 -21.48 -22.02
C LEU A 356 4.20 -22.53 -22.74
N ARG A 357 2.88 -22.30 -22.83
CA ARG A 357 1.91 -23.25 -23.38
C ARG A 357 1.89 -23.29 -24.91
#